data_AF-A0A378LBU2-F1
#
_entry.id   AF-A0A378LBU2-F1
#
_cell.length_a   1.000
_cell.length_b   1.000
_cell.length_c   1.000
_cell.angle_alpha   90.00
_cell.angle_beta   90.00
_cell.angle_gamma   90.00
#
_symmetry.space_group_name_H-M   'P 1'
#
loop_
_entity.id
_entity.type
_entity.pdbx_description
1 polymer ?
#
loop_
_entity_poly.entity_id
_entity_poly.type
_entity_poly.pdbx_seq_one_letter_code
_entity_poly.pdbx_strand_id
1 'polypeptide(L)'
;MPFSTKLKADYIEMINWELDSIPMERREEFNLIAQDLQNIITSDFVLAIKSIFCPKIVLPKATQDQLNYIRYCFNTPKDFVKSAADYSEYQQILKERITAKINEFRKFSEKEQRDYIVFQQEKHKGSEPPMV
;
A
#
# COMPACT_ATOMS: atom_id res chain seq x y z
N MET A 1 2.60 23.99 -15.88
CA MET A 1 2.28 24.66 -14.59
C MET A 1 3.02 23.89 -13.51
N PRO A 2 3.61 24.54 -12.51
CA PRO A 2 4.24 23.81 -11.41
C PRO A 2 3.17 22.98 -10.68
N PHE A 3 3.54 21.76 -10.27
CA PHE A 3 2.69 20.89 -9.47
C PHE A 3 2.30 21.64 -8.19
N SER A 4 1.02 21.98 -8.05
CA SER A 4 0.56 22.82 -6.94
C SER A 4 0.79 22.10 -5.62
N THR A 5 1.36 22.79 -4.63
CA THR A 5 1.56 22.27 -3.26
C THR A 5 0.27 21.70 -2.67
N LYS A 6 -0.89 22.24 -3.05
CA LYS A 6 -2.21 21.73 -2.65
C LYS A 6 -2.50 20.36 -3.28
N LEU A 7 -2.32 20.22 -4.59
CA LEU A 7 -2.49 18.95 -5.31
C LEU A 7 -1.59 17.86 -4.72
N LYS A 8 -0.34 18.22 -4.36
CA LYS A 8 0.58 17.31 -3.69
C LYS A 8 0.05 16.81 -2.34
N ALA A 9 -0.48 17.71 -1.51
CA ALA A 9 -1.06 17.34 -0.22
C ALA A 9 -2.28 16.43 -0.39
N ASP A 10 -3.17 16.75 -1.33
CA ASP A 10 -4.37 15.97 -1.62
C ASP A 10 -4.01 14.53 -2.06
N TYR A 11 -3.00 14.38 -2.93
CA TYR A 11 -2.52 13.06 -3.35
C TYR A 11 -1.86 12.29 -2.20
N ILE A 12 -1.06 12.96 -1.36
CA ILE A 12 -0.45 12.34 -0.18
C ILE A 12 -1.52 11.78 0.75
N GLU A 13 -2.56 12.56 1.03
CA GLU A 13 -3.63 12.16 1.93
C GLU A 13 -4.39 10.96 1.37
N MET A 14 -4.79 11.01 0.10
CA MET A 14 -5.44 9.89 -0.58
C MET A 14 -4.59 8.62 -0.53
N ILE A 15 -3.30 8.71 -0.87
CA ILE A 15 -2.38 7.55 -0.89
C ILE A 15 -2.19 6.99 0.52
N ASN A 16 -2.01 7.85 1.52
CA ASN A 16 -1.87 7.40 2.91
C ASN A 16 -3.14 6.69 3.37
N TRP A 17 -4.31 7.23 3.06
CA TRP A 17 -5.58 6.60 3.41
C TRP A 17 -5.70 5.19 2.80
N GLU A 18 -5.29 5.00 1.55
CA GLU A 18 -5.29 3.68 0.90
C GLU A 18 -4.26 2.72 1.51
N LEU A 19 -3.06 3.21 1.85
CA LEU A 19 -2.00 2.41 2.48
C LEU A 19 -2.32 2.04 3.93
N ASP A 20 -3.05 2.91 4.65
CA ASP A 20 -3.52 2.69 6.01
C ASP A 20 -4.79 1.85 6.06
N SER A 21 -5.42 1.58 4.91
CA SER A 21 -6.60 0.74 4.80
C SER A 21 -6.27 -0.71 4.44
N ILE A 22 -4.99 -1.05 4.28
CA ILE A 22 -4.56 -2.42 3.98
C ILE A 22 -5.00 -3.35 5.12
N PRO A 23 -5.96 -4.26 4.87
CA PRO A 23 -6.44 -5.19 5.88
C PRO A 23 -5.34 -6.20 6.19
N MET A 24 -5.18 -6.49 7.48
CA MET A 24 -4.27 -7.51 7.99
C MET A 24 -4.95 -8.31 9.08
N GLU A 25 -4.80 -9.62 9.00
CA GLU A 25 -5.35 -10.57 9.97
C GLU A 25 -4.25 -11.18 10.83
N ARG A 26 -3.04 -11.33 10.26
CA ARG A 26 -1.93 -12.06 10.90
C ARG A 26 -0.63 -11.27 10.86
N ARG A 27 0.20 -11.48 11.88
CA ARG A 27 1.54 -10.85 11.97
C ARG A 27 2.47 -11.24 10.82
N GLU A 28 2.34 -12.46 10.31
CA GLU A 28 3.12 -12.96 9.17
C GLU A 28 2.87 -12.14 7.89
N GLU A 29 1.70 -11.49 7.80
CA GLU A 29 1.30 -10.69 6.64
C GLU A 29 2.05 -9.37 6.57
N PHE A 30 2.55 -8.81 7.69
CA PHE A 30 3.31 -7.55 7.67
C PHE A 30 4.53 -7.62 6.76
N ASN A 31 5.31 -8.71 6.87
CA ASN A 31 6.49 -8.89 6.05
C ASN A 31 6.15 -9.18 4.59
N LEU A 32 5.09 -9.95 4.34
CA LEU A 32 4.64 -10.29 2.98
C LEU A 32 4.10 -9.05 2.25
N ILE A 33 3.24 -8.27 2.90
CA ILE A 33 2.70 -7.02 2.39
C ILE A 33 3.82 -6.02 2.17
N ALA A 34 4.78 -5.89 3.10
CA ALA A 34 5.93 -5.03 2.91
C ALA A 34 6.80 -5.47 1.71
N GLN A 35 6.88 -6.77 1.42
CA GLN A 35 7.56 -7.28 0.22
C GLN A 35 6.77 -6.97 -1.05
N ASP A 36 5.45 -7.16 -1.07
CA ASP A 36 4.63 -6.87 -2.25
C ASP A 36 4.56 -5.36 -2.55
N LEU A 37 4.46 -4.53 -1.52
CA LEU A 37 4.60 -3.08 -1.65
C LEU A 37 5.98 -2.71 -2.20
N GLN A 38 7.05 -3.35 -1.72
CA GLN A 38 8.38 -3.15 -2.26
C GLN A 38 8.43 -3.54 -3.74
N ASN A 39 7.80 -4.65 -4.13
CA ASN A 39 7.74 -5.14 -5.51
C ASN A 39 7.01 -4.14 -6.43
N ILE A 40 6.00 -3.41 -5.95
CA ILE A 40 5.31 -2.38 -6.75
C ILE A 40 6.26 -1.23 -7.14
N ILE A 41 7.14 -0.81 -6.23
CA ILE A 41 8.02 0.36 -6.43
C ILE A 41 9.43 0.01 -6.90
N THR A 42 9.75 -1.27 -6.99
CA THR A 42 11.06 -1.79 -7.36
C THR A 42 11.06 -2.10 -8.86
N SER A 43 12.11 -1.67 -9.56
CA SER A 43 12.26 -1.95 -10.99
C SER A 43 12.30 -3.45 -11.26
N ASP A 44 11.74 -3.87 -12.41
CA ASP A 44 11.71 -5.26 -12.87
C ASP A 44 13.08 -5.96 -12.82
N PHE A 45 14.16 -5.21 -13.02
CA PHE A 45 15.53 -5.73 -12.95
C PHE A 45 15.92 -6.24 -11.55
N VAL A 46 15.45 -5.59 -10.49
CA VAL A 46 15.73 -5.98 -9.10
C VAL A 46 14.76 -7.07 -8.63
N LEU A 47 13.54 -7.09 -9.18
CA LEU A 47 12.53 -8.12 -8.94
C LEU A 47 12.99 -9.50 -9.41
N ALA A 48 13.62 -9.58 -10.59
CA ALA A 48 14.13 -10.83 -11.16
C ALA A 48 15.15 -11.54 -10.24
N ILE A 49 15.93 -10.79 -9.46
CA ILE A 49 16.93 -11.33 -8.54
C ILE A 49 16.27 -11.87 -7.25
N LYS A 50 15.17 -11.24 -6.78
CA LYS A 50 14.48 -11.63 -5.55
C LYS A 50 13.49 -12.80 -5.71
N SER A 51 12.99 -13.05 -6.92
CA SER A 51 11.95 -14.06 -7.19
C SER A 51 12.36 -15.51 -6.88
N ILE A 52 13.64 -15.79 -6.62
CA ILE A 52 14.15 -17.15 -6.38
C ILE A 52 13.90 -17.62 -4.92
N PHE A 53 13.61 -16.72 -3.97
CA PHE A 53 13.62 -17.04 -2.53
C PHE A 53 12.29 -16.90 -1.76
N CYS A 54 11.18 -16.47 -2.38
CA CYS A 54 9.93 -16.23 -1.63
C CYS A 54 8.94 -17.40 -1.72
N PRO A 55 8.54 -18.02 -0.58
CA PRO A 55 7.43 -18.96 -0.56
C PRO A 55 6.11 -18.25 -0.89
N LYS A 56 5.25 -18.91 -1.70
CA LYS A 56 3.90 -18.42 -2.03
C LYS A 56 2.98 -18.57 -0.83
N ILE A 57 3.04 -17.64 0.11
CA ILE A 57 2.02 -17.51 1.15
C ILE A 57 0.84 -16.75 0.53
N VAL A 58 -0.36 -17.32 0.63
CA VAL A 58 -1.58 -16.73 0.07
C VAL A 58 -2.08 -15.66 1.04
N LEU A 59 -1.93 -14.38 0.66
CA LEU A 59 -2.55 -13.27 1.37
C LEU A 59 -4.09 -13.35 1.29
N PRO A 60 -4.82 -12.87 2.30
CA PRO A 60 -6.28 -12.75 2.24
C PRO A 60 -6.73 -11.94 1.02
N LYS A 61 -7.90 -12.28 0.46
CA LYS A 61 -8.40 -11.66 -0.77
C LYS A 61 -8.51 -10.13 -0.66
N ALA A 62 -9.04 -9.63 0.47
CA ALA A 62 -9.16 -8.19 0.70
C ALA A 62 -7.80 -7.47 0.68
N THR A 63 -6.75 -8.09 1.23
CA THR A 63 -5.39 -7.56 1.19
C THR A 63 -4.85 -7.55 -0.24
N GLN A 64 -5.09 -8.62 -1.00
CA GLN A 64 -4.67 -8.70 -2.41
C GLN A 64 -5.36 -7.65 -3.26
N ASP A 65 -6.67 -7.46 -3.09
CA ASP A 65 -7.45 -6.47 -3.83
C ASP A 65 -6.94 -5.05 -3.55
N GLN A 66 -6.63 -4.73 -2.28
CA GLN A 66 -6.05 -3.44 -1.91
C GLN A 66 -4.65 -3.23 -2.50
N LEU A 67 -3.79 -4.26 -2.48
CA LEU A 67 -2.46 -4.19 -3.09
C LEU A 67 -2.52 -4.06 -4.62
N ASN A 68 -3.48 -4.72 -5.26
CA ASN A 68 -3.74 -4.59 -6.69
C ASN A 68 -4.20 -3.18 -7.03
N TYR A 69 -5.03 -2.56 -6.19
CA TYR A 69 -5.44 -1.18 -6.35
C TYR A 69 -4.25 -0.21 -6.22
N ILE A 70 -3.40 -0.37 -5.21
CA ILE A 70 -2.17 0.43 -5.05
C ILE A 70 -1.24 0.27 -6.28
N ARG A 71 -1.10 -0.96 -6.79
CA ARG A 71 -0.35 -1.24 -8.02
C ARG A 71 -0.97 -0.55 -9.24
N TYR A 72 -2.30 -0.52 -9.33
CA TYR A 72 -3.01 0.18 -10.39
C TYR A 72 -2.77 1.69 -10.33
N CYS A 73 -2.86 2.31 -9.14
CA CYS A 73 -2.55 3.72 -8.93
C CYS A 73 -1.13 4.06 -9.39
N PHE A 74 -0.15 3.20 -9.08
CA PHE A 74 1.24 3.41 -9.47
C PHE A 74 1.49 3.28 -10.97
N ASN A 75 0.91 2.27 -11.62
CA ASN A 75 1.14 1.97 -13.03
C ASN A 75 0.29 2.81 -13.98
N THR A 76 -0.81 3.41 -13.49
CA THR A 76 -1.80 4.11 -14.31
C THR A 76 -2.00 5.56 -13.86
N PRO A 77 -0.94 6.40 -13.78
CA PRO A 77 -1.03 7.77 -13.27
C PRO A 77 -1.99 8.66 -14.08
N LYS A 78 -2.24 8.30 -15.34
CA LYS A 78 -3.18 8.99 -16.24
C LYS A 78 -4.63 9.05 -15.75
N ASP A 79 -5.03 8.11 -14.90
CA ASP A 79 -6.39 8.05 -14.38
C ASP A 79 -6.58 8.95 -13.14
N PHE A 80 -5.46 9.38 -12.53
CA PHE A 80 -5.44 10.18 -11.30
C PHE A 80 -4.92 11.60 -11.52
N VAL A 81 -4.16 11.81 -12.58
CA VAL A 81 -3.50 13.08 -12.90
C VAL A 81 -3.92 13.51 -14.30
N LYS A 82 -4.45 14.73 -14.42
CA LYS A 82 -4.94 15.26 -15.71
C LYS A 82 -3.84 15.56 -16.71
N SER A 83 -2.64 15.87 -16.22
CA SER A 83 -1.51 16.36 -17.01
C SER A 83 -0.38 15.34 -17.02
N ALA A 84 0.05 14.93 -18.21
CA ALA A 84 1.15 13.98 -18.37
C ALA A 84 2.49 14.49 -17.82
N ALA A 85 2.68 15.81 -17.76
CA ALA A 85 3.88 16.41 -17.18
C ALA A 85 4.03 16.09 -15.68
N ASP A 86 2.92 15.81 -15.00
CA ASP A 86 2.85 15.62 -13.55
C ASP A 86 2.85 14.13 -13.14
N TYR A 87 2.89 13.20 -14.10
CA TYR A 87 2.87 11.76 -13.84
C TYR A 87 4.08 11.29 -13.04
N SER A 88 5.26 11.80 -13.39
CA SER A 88 6.51 11.45 -12.71
C SER A 88 6.50 11.88 -11.25
N GLU A 89 5.99 13.09 -10.96
CA GLU A 89 5.89 13.60 -9.59
C GLU A 89 4.85 12.83 -8.77
N TYR A 90 3.70 12.48 -9.36
CA TYR A 90 2.72 11.61 -8.71
C TYR A 90 3.28 10.22 -8.40
N GLN A 91 3.98 9.58 -9.34
CA GLN A 91 4.63 8.29 -9.11
C GLN A 91 5.72 8.38 -8.04
N GLN A 92 6.46 9.50 -8.00
CA GLN A 92 7.46 9.74 -6.96
C GLN A 92 6.80 9.85 -5.58
N ILE A 93 5.70 10.59 -5.46
CA ILE A 93 4.94 10.69 -4.20
C ILE A 93 4.45 9.31 -3.76
N LEU A 94 3.86 8.53 -4.66
CA LEU A 94 3.45 7.15 -4.36
C LEU A 94 4.63 6.31 -3.87
N LYS A 95 5.78 6.39 -4.55
CA LYS A 95 6.98 5.65 -4.17
C LYS A 95 7.47 6.03 -2.77
N GLU A 96 7.50 7.32 -2.45
CA GLU A 96 7.90 7.82 -1.14
C GLU A 96 6.95 7.32 -0.05
N ARG A 97 5.64 7.36 -0.28
CA ARG A 97 4.63 6.90 0.68
C ARG A 97 4.62 5.40 0.88
N ILE A 98 4.72 4.62 -0.21
CA ILE A 98 4.87 3.17 -0.14
C ILE A 98 6.16 2.81 0.64
N THR A 99 7.26 3.51 0.40
CA THR A 99 8.52 3.29 1.13
C THR A 99 8.37 3.61 2.63
N ALA A 100 7.69 4.70 2.97
CA ALA A 100 7.40 5.05 4.36
C ALA A 100 6.56 3.95 5.04
N LYS A 101 5.51 3.45 4.38
CA LYS A 101 4.65 2.39 4.90
C LYS A 101 5.40 1.07 5.12
N ILE A 102 6.27 0.69 4.17
CA ILE A 102 7.15 -0.48 4.32
C ILE A 102 8.03 -0.33 5.55
N ASN A 103 8.60 0.86 5.77
CA ASN A 103 9.45 1.12 6.93
C ASN A 103 8.67 1.09 8.24
N GLU A 104 7.43 1.60 8.26
CA GLU A 104 6.53 1.46 9.41
C GLU A 104 6.31 -0.02 9.74
N PHE A 105 5.85 -0.83 8.77
CA PHE A 105 5.57 -2.25 9.00
C PHE A 105 6.80 -3.03 9.47
N ARG A 106 8.00 -2.71 8.97
CA ARG A 106 9.24 -3.35 9.40
C ARG A 106 9.72 -2.91 10.78
N LYS A 107 9.33 -1.71 11.22
CA LYS A 107 9.73 -1.13 12.52
C LYS A 107 8.70 -1.35 13.62
N PHE A 108 7.46 -1.70 13.27
CA PHE A 108 6.43 -1.98 14.25
C PHE A 108 6.89 -3.06 15.23
N SER A 109 6.85 -2.70 16.50
CA SER A 109 6.94 -3.64 17.60
C SER A 109 5.80 -4.64 17.55
N GLU A 110 5.97 -5.75 18.25
CA GLU A 110 4.94 -6.76 18.40
C GLU A 110 3.59 -6.21 18.92
N LYS A 111 3.63 -5.16 19.74
CA LYS A 111 2.45 -4.48 20.25
C LYS A 111 1.77 -3.69 19.14
N GLU A 112 2.52 -2.85 18.42
CA GLU A 112 2.00 -2.05 17.30
C GLU A 112 1.42 -2.93 16.18
N GLN A 113 2.02 -4.08 15.91
CA GLN A 113 1.45 -5.05 14.96
C GLN A 113 0.10 -5.59 15.41
N ARG A 114 -0.07 -5.89 16.71
CA ARG A 114 -1.37 -6.33 17.25
C ARG A 114 -2.39 -5.20 17.20
N ASP A 115 -2.01 -3.99 17.62
CA ASP A 115 -2.88 -2.83 17.63
C ASP A 115 -3.36 -2.50 16.20
N TYR A 116 -2.48 -2.60 15.21
CA TYR A 116 -2.84 -2.43 13.80
C TYR A 116 -3.81 -3.52 13.30
N ILE A 117 -3.57 -4.80 13.63
CA ILE A 117 -4.49 -5.89 13.25
C ILE A 117 -5.88 -5.65 13.87
N VAL A 118 -5.95 -5.29 15.15
CA VAL A 118 -7.22 -5.01 15.84
C VAL A 118 -7.92 -3.81 15.19
N PHE A 119 -7.20 -2.73 14.91
CA PHE A 119 -7.74 -1.56 14.23
C PHE A 119 -8.31 -1.91 12.84
N GLN A 120 -7.60 -2.72 12.05
CA GLN A 120 -8.11 -3.17 10.75
C GLN A 120 -9.33 -4.08 10.92
N GLN A 121 -9.33 -4.98 11.88
CA GLN A 121 -10.50 -5.82 12.16
C GLN A 121 -11.71 -4.99 12.56
N GLU A 122 -11.57 -3.97 13.40
CA GLU A 122 -12.67 -3.07 13.77
C GLU A 122 -13.16 -2.24 12.57
N LYS A 123 -12.22 -1.68 11.80
CA LYS A 123 -12.51 -0.87 10.61
C LYS A 123 -13.28 -1.64 9.54
N HIS A 124 -12.95 -2.92 9.34
CA HIS A 124 -13.56 -3.77 8.30
C HIS A 124 -14.74 -4.60 8.82
N LYS A 125 -14.82 -4.96 10.12
CA LYS A 125 -16.01 -5.63 10.71
C LYS A 125 -17.23 -4.73 10.85
N GLY A 126 -17.06 -3.41 10.92
CA GLY A 126 -18.17 -2.45 10.96
C GLY A 126 -19.08 -2.44 9.72
N SER A 127 -18.81 -3.29 8.71
CA SER A 127 -19.59 -3.42 7.48
C SER A 127 -20.48 -4.67 7.41
N GLU A 128 -20.46 -5.55 8.42
CA GLU A 128 -21.48 -6.60 8.54
C GLU A 128 -22.72 -6.04 9.24
N PRO A 129 -23.92 -6.08 8.60
CA PRO A 129 -25.15 -5.74 9.29
C PRO A 129 -25.37 -6.73 10.44
N PRO A 130 -25.98 -6.31 11.57
CA PRO A 130 -26.30 -7.25 12.64
C PRO A 130 -27.23 -8.32 12.05
N MET A 131 -26.74 -9.56 11.98
CA MET A 131 -27.61 -10.69 11.71
C MET A 131 -28.51 -10.86 12.93
N VAL A 132 -29.77 -10.43 12.76
CA VAL A 132 -30.90 -10.76 13.63
C VAL A 132 -31.44 -12.12 13.23
#